data_AF-A0A170TI80-F1
#
_entry.id   AF-A0A170TI80-F1
#
_cell.length_a   1.000
_cell.length_b   1.000
_cell.length_c   1.000
_cell.angle_alpha   90.00
_cell.angle_beta   90.00
_cell.angle_gamma   90.00
#
_symmetry.space_group_name_H-M   'P 1'
#
loop_
_entity.id
_entity.type
_entity.pdbx_description
1 polymer ?
#
loop_
_entity_poly.entity_id
_entity_poly.type
_entity_poly.pdbx_seq_one_letter_code
_entity_poly.pdbx_strand_id
1 'polypeptide(L)'
;TTISYYDKELEEYSYTIVNNPIIGLLSSDIKNISTIDFINIDTVNNQKIVTLHDKKSDLYAEVIFNTDPITIVGLNILNPDSKTSIQFYNISSNIPIDKREFKHDISHYYLE
;
A
#
# COMPACT_ATOMS: atom_id res chain seq x y z
N THR A 1 -3.84 -12.74 -1.02
CA THR A 1 -4.45 -12.60 0.31
C THR A 1 -5.88 -12.15 0.15
N THR A 2 -6.83 -12.74 0.88
CA THR A 2 -8.21 -12.23 0.93
C THR A 2 -8.26 -11.04 1.88
N ILE A 3 -8.78 -9.90 1.44
CA ILE A 3 -9.11 -8.77 2.31
C ILE A 3 -10.61 -8.74 2.55
N SER A 4 -10.98 -8.30 3.74
CA SER A 4 -12.32 -7.81 4.03
C SER A 4 -12.29 -6.28 4.01
N TYR A 5 -13.27 -5.67 3.35
CA TYR A 5 -13.55 -4.25 3.50
C TYR A 5 -15.01 -4.07 3.90
N TYR A 6 -15.25 -3.11 4.76
CA TYR A 6 -16.57 -2.73 5.22
C TYR A 6 -16.95 -1.44 4.51
N ASP A 7 -18.04 -1.47 3.75
CA ASP A 7 -18.64 -0.28 3.19
C ASP A 7 -19.68 0.23 4.18
N LYS A 8 -19.41 1.40 4.79
CA LYS A 8 -20.31 2.00 5.77
C LYS A 8 -21.60 2.50 5.14
N GLU A 9 -21.58 2.96 3.89
CA GLU A 9 -22.78 3.50 3.23
C GLU A 9 -23.78 2.39 2.91
N LEU A 10 -23.27 1.18 2.67
CA LEU A 10 -24.07 -0.02 2.43
C LEU A 10 -24.28 -0.87 3.69
N GLU A 11 -23.54 -0.58 4.77
CA GLU A 11 -23.46 -1.38 5.99
C GLU A 11 -23.08 -2.85 5.76
N GLU A 12 -22.28 -3.12 4.73
CA GLU A 12 -21.99 -4.46 4.24
C GLU A 12 -20.50 -4.80 4.27
N TYR A 13 -20.20 -6.05 4.59
CA TYR A 13 -18.87 -6.61 4.40
C TYR A 13 -18.75 -7.26 3.04
N SER A 14 -17.71 -6.86 2.32
CA SER A 14 -17.28 -7.51 1.09
C SER A 14 -15.93 -8.17 1.27
N TYR A 15 -15.76 -9.31 0.59
CA TYR A 15 -14.53 -10.10 0.62
C TYR A 15 -13.99 -10.18 -0.79
N THR A 16 -12.72 -9.82 -0.96
CA THR A 16 -12.07 -9.91 -2.26
C THR A 16 -10.66 -10.43 -2.12
N ILE A 17 -10.21 -11.17 -3.12
CA ILE A 17 -8.81 -11.55 -3.23
C ILE A 17 -8.09 -10.32 -3.77
N VAL A 18 -7.18 -9.76 -2.97
CA VAL A 18 -6.29 -8.72 -3.46
C VAL A 18 -5.30 -9.34 -4.42
N ASN A 19 -5.55 -9.09 -5.71
CA ASN A 19 -4.60 -9.26 -6.79
C ASN A 19 -3.92 -7.93 -7.14
N ASN A 20 -3.84 -6.99 -6.18
CA ASN A 20 -3.13 -5.73 -6.36
C ASN A 20 -1.73 -5.83 -5.72
N PRO A 21 -0.66 -5.87 -6.53
CA PRO A 21 0.72 -6.00 -6.05
C PRO A 21 1.14 -4.84 -5.14
N ILE A 22 0.53 -3.67 -5.30
CA ILE A 22 0.87 -2.46 -4.53
C ILE A 22 0.52 -2.59 -3.05
N ILE A 23 -0.56 -3.29 -2.70
CA ILE A 23 -0.84 -3.63 -1.30
C ILE A 23 0.24 -4.58 -0.78
N GLY A 24 0.68 -5.52 -1.62
CA GLY A 24 1.82 -6.39 -1.33
C GLY A 24 3.12 -5.63 -1.06
N LEU A 25 3.38 -4.53 -1.78
CA LEU A 25 4.60 -3.73 -1.62
C LEU A 25 4.79 -3.17 -0.21
N LEU A 26 3.71 -2.76 0.45
CA LEU A 26 3.78 -2.09 1.75
C LEU A 26 3.63 -3.06 2.93
N SER A 27 3.02 -4.22 2.72
CA SER A 27 2.67 -5.15 3.80
C SER A 27 3.37 -6.50 3.74
N SER A 28 4.11 -6.81 2.68
CA SER A 28 4.71 -8.13 2.47
C SER A 28 6.22 -8.03 2.32
N ASP A 29 6.93 -9.14 2.60
CA ASP A 29 8.33 -9.25 2.23
C ASP A 29 8.43 -9.30 0.70
N ILE A 30 8.90 -8.20 0.11
CA ILE A 30 8.97 -8.01 -1.33
C ILE A 30 9.82 -9.09 -2.03
N LYS A 31 10.78 -9.69 -1.32
CA LYS A 31 11.60 -10.80 -1.86
C LYS A 31 10.76 -12.01 -2.24
N ASN A 32 9.60 -12.16 -1.63
CA ASN A 32 8.68 -13.28 -1.88
C ASN A 32 7.65 -12.98 -2.98
N ILE A 33 7.65 -11.76 -3.56
CA ILE A 33 6.73 -11.38 -4.63
C ILE A 33 7.42 -11.57 -5.98
N SER A 34 7.39 -12.80 -6.50
CA SER A 34 8.12 -13.20 -7.72
C SER A 34 7.69 -12.48 -9.02
N THR A 35 6.55 -11.79 -9.00
CA THR A 35 6.02 -11.08 -10.17
C THR A 35 6.53 -9.65 -10.27
N ILE A 36 7.13 -9.10 -9.22
CA ILE A 36 7.62 -7.73 -9.18
C ILE A 36 9.10 -7.66 -9.58
N ASP A 37 9.38 -6.89 -10.62
CA ASP A 37 10.73 -6.55 -11.05
C ASP A 37 11.11 -5.14 -10.62
N PHE A 38 12.35 -4.98 -10.18
CA PHE A 38 12.96 -3.68 -9.98
C PHE A 38 13.43 -3.13 -11.33
N ILE A 39 12.98 -1.92 -11.68
CA ILE A 39 13.31 -1.30 -12.96
C ILE A 39 14.45 -0.30 -12.79
N ASN A 40 14.27 0.68 -11.91
CA ASN A 40 15.29 1.70 -11.65
C ASN A 40 15.14 2.35 -10.27
N ILE A 41 16.17 3.12 -9.90
CA ILE A 41 16.14 4.02 -8.75
C ILE A 41 16.66 5.38 -9.17
N ASP A 42 15.83 6.39 -9.01
CA ASP A 42 16.15 7.79 -9.30
C ASP A 42 16.24 8.61 -8.02
N THR A 43 16.84 9.80 -8.12
CA THR A 43 16.94 10.73 -6.99
C THR A 43 16.45 12.10 -7.40
N VAL A 44 15.43 12.61 -6.69
CA VAL A 44 14.84 13.93 -6.94
C VAL A 44 14.62 14.60 -5.59
N ASN A 45 15.10 15.83 -5.40
CA ASN A 45 14.88 16.63 -4.18
C ASN A 45 15.15 15.86 -2.86
N ASN A 46 16.30 15.19 -2.77
CA ASN A 46 16.70 14.34 -1.63
C ASN A 46 15.78 13.13 -1.33
N GLN A 47 14.87 12.81 -2.24
CA GLN A 47 14.05 11.60 -2.21
C GLN A 47 14.61 10.57 -3.18
N LYS A 48 14.50 9.29 -2.83
CA LYS A 48 14.75 8.17 -3.74
C LYS A 48 13.41 7.70 -4.29
N ILE A 49 13.34 7.55 -5.61
CA ILE A 49 12.16 7.04 -6.29
C ILE A 49 12.54 5.68 -6.85
N VAL A 50 11.87 4.63 -6.37
CA VAL A 50 12.10 3.25 -6.81
C VAL A 50 10.95 2.85 -7.73
N THR A 51 11.25 2.59 -9.00
CA THR A 51 10.25 2.12 -9.96
C THR A 51 10.23 0.61 -10.00
N LEU A 52 9.04 0.06 -9.87
CA LEU A 52 8.74 -1.36 -9.84
C LEU A 52 7.75 -1.68 -10.96
N HIS A 53 7.89 -2.86 -11.57
CA HIS A 53 6.97 -3.38 -12.57
C HIS A 53 6.40 -4.71 -12.09
N ASP A 54 5.09 -4.82 -12.00
CA ASP A 54 4.44 -6.11 -11.80
C ASP A 54 4.16 -6.77 -13.15
N LYS A 55 4.93 -7.80 -13.48
CA LYS A 55 4.77 -8.57 -14.73
C LYS A 55 3.41 -9.23 -14.87
N LYS A 56 2.70 -9.51 -13.76
CA LYS A 56 1.43 -10.22 -13.80
C LYS A 56 0.29 -9.32 -14.25
N SER A 57 0.24 -8.10 -13.74
CA SER A 57 -0.79 -7.11 -14.09
C SER A 57 -0.33 -6.09 -15.13
N ASP A 58 0.94 -6.11 -15.50
CA ASP A 58 1.61 -5.13 -16.37
C ASP A 58 1.49 -3.69 -15.84
N LEU A 59 1.47 -3.55 -14.51
CA LEU A 59 1.38 -2.27 -13.82
C LEU A 59 2.74 -1.80 -13.33
N TYR A 60 2.93 -0.48 -13.35
CA TYR A 60 4.12 0.14 -12.79
C TYR A 60 3.75 0.86 -11.48
N ALA A 61 4.69 0.84 -10.53
CA ALA A 61 4.56 1.57 -9.28
C ALA A 61 5.86 2.31 -8.97
N GLU A 62 5.75 3.53 -8.45
CA GLU A 62 6.88 4.28 -7.93
C GLU A 62 6.75 4.37 -6.41
N VAL A 63 7.71 3.83 -5.68
CA VAL A 63 7.79 3.97 -4.22
C VAL A 63 8.77 5.09 -3.91
N ILE A 64 8.29 6.11 -3.20
CA ILE A 64 9.06 7.33 -2.90
C ILE A 64 9.55 7.23 -1.47
N PHE A 65 10.86 7.33 -1.29
CA PHE A 65 11.52 7.31 0.01
C PHE A 65 12.12 8.66 0.33
N ASN A 66 11.96 9.12 1.56
CA ASN A 66 12.91 10.07 2.14
C ASN A 66 14.22 9.33 2.45
N THR A 67 15.36 10.01 2.31
CA THR A 67 16.68 9.40 2.54
C THR A 67 17.14 9.50 3.98
N ASP A 68 16.68 10.50 4.72
CA ASP A 68 17.00 10.71 6.13
C ASP A 68 15.80 11.31 6.89
N PRO A 69 15.08 10.52 7.72
CA PRO A 69 15.22 9.07 7.88
C PRO A 69 14.77 8.30 6.61
N ILE A 70 15.24 7.06 6.45
CA ILE A 70 14.77 6.16 5.39
C ILE A 70 13.32 5.76 5.69
N THR A 71 12.37 6.40 5.02
CA THR A 71 10.92 6.17 5.20
C THR A 71 10.18 6.30 3.89
N ILE A 72 9.13 5.49 3.68
CA ILE A 72 8.24 5.64 2.53
C ILE A 72 7.36 6.88 2.76
N VAL A 73 7.44 7.85 1.85
CA VAL A 73 6.71 9.12 1.89
C VAL A 73 5.67 9.26 0.79
N GLY A 74 5.70 8.37 -0.21
CA GLY A 74 4.69 8.35 -1.25
C GLY A 74 4.72 7.08 -2.08
N LEU A 75 3.63 6.91 -2.82
CA LEU A 75 3.40 5.78 -3.69
C LEU A 75 2.59 6.26 -4.90
N ASN A 76 3.13 6.04 -6.09
CA ASN A 76 2.40 6.25 -7.33
C ASN A 76 2.06 4.92 -7.97
N ILE A 77 0.81 4.74 -8.37
CA ILE A 77 0.32 3.60 -9.14
C ILE A 77 0.07 4.10 -10.56
N LEU A 78 0.78 3.52 -11.51
CA LEU A 78 0.75 3.91 -12.92
C LEU A 78 -0.05 2.86 -13.70
N ASN A 79 -1.25 3.24 -14.12
CA ASN A 79 -2.05 2.50 -15.10
C ASN A 79 -1.87 3.17 -16.47
N PRO A 80 -2.15 2.47 -17.59
CA PRO A 80 -2.02 3.04 -18.94
C PRO A 80 -2.76 4.37 -19.12
N ASP A 81 -3.94 4.50 -18.53
CA ASP A 81 -4.84 5.65 -18.72
C ASP A 81 -4.92 6.58 -17.49
N SER A 82 -4.32 6.19 -16.36
CA SER A 82 -4.47 6.94 -15.11
C SER A 82 -3.29 6.78 -14.17
N LYS A 83 -3.09 7.81 -13.33
CA LYS A 83 -2.12 7.80 -12.24
C LYS A 83 -2.84 8.05 -10.92
N THR A 84 -2.71 7.10 -9.99
CA THR A 84 -3.11 7.31 -8.60
C THR A 84 -1.88 7.65 -7.79
N SER A 85 -1.88 8.81 -7.13
CA SER A 85 -0.76 9.27 -6.30
C SER A 85 -1.20 9.32 -4.83
N ILE A 86 -0.44 8.68 -3.96
CA ILE A 86 -0.68 8.61 -2.52
C ILE A 86 0.52 9.23 -1.82
N GLN A 87 0.27 10.21 -0.95
CA GLN A 87 1.30 10.85 -0.13
C GLN A 87 1.06 10.54 1.33
N PHE A 88 2.13 10.17 2.04
CA PHE A 88 2.06 9.82 3.45
C PHE A 88 2.58 10.99 4.30
N TYR A 89 1.81 11.34 5.32
CA TYR A 89 2.11 12.42 6.26
C TYR A 89 2.09 11.87 7.69
N ASN A 90 2.75 12.57 8.62
CA ASN A 90 2.83 12.17 10.04
C ASN A 90 3.33 10.74 10.23
N ILE A 91 4.30 10.33 9.40
CA ILE A 91 4.84 8.98 9.38
C ILE A 91 5.53 8.69 10.70
N SER A 92 5.10 7.60 11.33
CA SER A 92 5.70 7.09 12.55
C SER A 92 6.21 5.67 12.29
N SER A 93 7.49 5.44 12.56
CA SER A 93 8.13 4.15 12.29
C SER A 93 8.51 3.46 13.60
N ASN A 94 8.46 2.12 13.61
CA ASN A 94 8.83 1.27 14.74
C ASN A 94 8.02 1.52 16.02
N ILE A 95 6.78 2.00 15.88
CA ILE A 95 5.86 2.12 17.02
C ILE A 95 5.20 0.76 17.28
N PRO A 96 5.05 0.32 18.56
CA PRO A 96 4.27 -0.85 18.89
C PRO A 96 2.80 -0.67 18.46
N ILE A 97 2.28 -1.62 17.68
CA ILE A 97 0.88 -1.65 17.26
C ILE A 97 0.23 -2.88 17.88
N ASP A 98 -0.92 -2.71 18.52
CA ASP A 98 -1.69 -3.82 19.07
C ASP A 98 -2.46 -4.52 17.93
N LYS A 99 -2.51 -5.87 17.95
CA LYS A 99 -3.30 -6.65 16.98
C LYS A 99 -4.78 -6.24 16.92
N ARG A 100 -5.31 -5.67 18.01
CA ARG A 100 -6.67 -5.14 18.09
C ARG A 100 -6.91 -3.96 17.17
N GLU A 101 -5.89 -3.18 16.83
CA GLU A 101 -6.00 -2.02 15.92
C GLU A 101 -6.30 -2.42 14.47
N PHE A 102 -6.08 -3.69 14.11
CA PHE A 102 -6.44 -4.24 12.79
C PHE A 102 -7.84 -4.88 12.78
N LYS A 103 -8.58 -4.84 13.88
CA LYS A 103 -9.96 -5.35 13.94
C LYS A 103 -10.94 -4.21 13.70
N HIS A 104 -11.88 -4.41 12.77
CA HIS A 104 -13.04 -3.53 12.68
C HIS A 104 -14.00 -3.87 13.82
N ASP A 105 -14.21 -2.94 14.75
CA ASP A 105 -15.16 -3.10 15.86
C ASP A 105 -16.51 -2.51 15.47
N ILE A 106 -17.48 -3.39 15.20
CA ILE A 106 -18.86 -3.03 14.85
C ILE A 106 -19.78 -2.92 16.08
N SER A 107 -19.27 -3.05 17.30
CA SER A 107 -20.10 -2.99 18.53
C SER A 107 -20.88 -1.69 18.66
N HIS A 108 -20.38 -0.60 18.10
CA HIS A 108 -21.02 0.71 18.10
C HIS A 108 -22.25 0.79 17.17
N TYR A 109 -22.42 -0.14 16.22
CA TYR A 109 -23.55 -0.16 15.29
C TYR A 109 -24.77 -0.94 15.82
N TYR A 110 -24.60 -1.74 16.88
CA TYR A 110 -25.67 -2.54 17.48
C TYR A 110 -26.15 -2.00 18.83
N LEU A 111 -25.81 -0.76 19.16
CA LEU A 111 -26.38 -0.01 20.29
C LEU A 111 -27.58 0.81 19.80
N GLU A 112 -28.64 0.12 19.36
CA GLU A 112 -30.01 0.65 19.27
C GLU A 112 -31.01 -0.35 19.86
#